data_AF-A0A2D6X7Q4-F1
#
_entry.id   AF-A0A2D6X7Q4-F1
#
_cell.length_a   1.000
_cell.length_b   1.000
_cell.length_c   1.000
_cell.angle_alpha   90.00
_cell.angle_beta   90.00
_cell.angle_gamma   90.00
#
_symmetry.space_group_name_H-M   'P 1'
#
loop_
_entity.id
_entity.type
_entity.pdbx_description
1 polymer ?
#
loop_
_entity_poly.entity_id
_entity_poly.type
_entity_poly.pdbx_seq_one_letter_code
_entity_poly.pdbx_strand_id
1 'polypeptide(L)'
;MNNINEPEKVISELEAHENPLLAMTVEGDSELKKYLVEYTGTRLDNEEVTVNMIAETMAAEFPEFVFALAEENFLRGYQTGLDDAFKTFARETEETSTEE
;
A
#
# COMPACT_ATOMS: atom_id res chain seq x y z
N MET A 1 32.08 11.35 13.71
CA MET A 1 31.76 10.01 13.16
C MET A 1 30.72 10.19 12.05
N ASN A 2 30.89 9.42 10.97
CA ASN A 2 30.35 9.59 9.62
C ASN A 2 28.84 9.86 9.51
N ASN A 3 28.49 10.92 8.77
CA ASN A 3 27.20 11.03 8.08
C ASN A 3 27.47 10.62 6.62
N ILE A 4 27.22 9.36 6.29
CA ILE A 4 27.25 8.89 4.90
C ILE A 4 25.94 9.38 4.30
N ASN A 5 26.01 10.42 3.47
CA ASN A 5 24.90 10.75 2.58
C ASN A 5 24.66 9.53 1.69
N GLU A 6 23.60 8.77 1.97
CA GLU A 6 23.10 7.81 1.00
C GLU A 6 22.75 8.59 -0.28
N PRO A 7 23.21 8.16 -1.45
CA PRO A 7 22.87 8.85 -2.70
C PRO A 7 21.36 8.77 -2.89
N GLU A 8 20.71 9.92 -3.14
CA GLU A 8 19.29 9.95 -3.51
C GLU A 8 19.06 9.02 -4.71
N LYS A 9 18.20 8.00 -4.52
CA LYS A 9 17.83 7.06 -5.57
C LYS A 9 16.81 7.72 -6.50
N VAL A 10 17.26 8.23 -7.64
CA VAL A 10 16.37 8.70 -8.72
C VAL A 10 15.79 7.47 -9.42
N ILE A 11 14.47 7.31 -9.36
CA ILE A 11 13.72 6.27 -10.07
C ILE A 11 12.81 6.90 -11.12
N SER A 12 12.49 6.13 -12.16
CA SER A 12 11.48 6.53 -13.15
C SER A 12 10.08 6.50 -12.56
N GLU A 13 9.14 7.22 -13.20
CA GLU A 13 7.71 7.17 -12.86
C GLU A 13 7.15 5.74 -12.94
N LEU A 14 7.60 4.96 -13.92
CA LEU A 14 7.20 3.56 -14.05
C LEU A 14 7.64 2.73 -12.83
N GLU A 15 8.89 2.87 -12.42
CA GLU A 15 9.43 2.20 -11.23
C GLU A 15 8.75 2.66 -9.94
N ALA A 16 8.30 3.92 -9.87
CA ALA A 16 7.55 4.43 -8.73
C ALA A 16 6.14 3.80 -8.60
N HIS A 17 5.57 3.31 -9.70
CA HIS A 17 4.28 2.61 -9.72
C HIS A 17 4.40 1.09 -9.53
N GLU A 18 5.61 0.55 -9.47
CA GLU A 18 5.82 -0.85 -9.11
C GLU A 18 5.69 -1.05 -7.60
N ASN A 19 4.79 -1.94 -7.18
CA ASN A 19 4.71 -2.35 -5.78
C ASN A 19 5.42 -3.70 -5.61
N PRO A 20 6.65 -3.73 -5.05
CA PRO A 20 7.41 -4.97 -4.91
C PRO A 20 6.72 -6.01 -4.01
N LEU A 21 5.78 -5.58 -3.16
CA LEU A 21 4.99 -6.50 -2.33
C LEU A 21 4.04 -7.36 -3.17
N LEU A 22 3.60 -6.90 -4.34
CA LEU A 22 2.71 -7.67 -5.21
C LEU A 22 3.40 -8.91 -5.79
N ALA A 23 4.70 -8.82 -6.06
CA ALA A 23 5.51 -9.93 -6.57
C ALA A 23 5.95 -10.91 -5.48
N MET A 24 5.70 -10.61 -4.21
CA MET A 24 6.12 -11.45 -3.09
C MET A 24 5.32 -12.76 -3.07
N THR A 25 6.03 -13.89 -3.04
CA THR A 25 5.44 -15.21 -2.79
C THR A 25 4.90 -15.27 -1.36
N VAL A 26 3.69 -15.81 -1.20
CA VAL A 26 3.00 -15.88 0.09
C VAL A 26 3.16 -17.28 0.70
N GLU A 27 3.79 -17.35 1.86
CA GLU A 27 3.87 -18.59 2.64
C GLU A 27 2.58 -18.81 3.46
N GLY A 28 2.13 -20.06 3.55
CA GLY A 28 0.98 -20.49 4.36
C GLY A 28 1.28 -20.58 5.86
N ASP A 29 1.85 -19.53 6.46
CA ASP A 29 2.25 -19.52 7.89
C ASP A 29 1.07 -19.41 8.87
N SER A 30 -0.14 -19.13 8.37
CA SER A 30 -1.39 -19.06 9.13
C SER A 30 -2.52 -19.75 8.38
N GLU A 31 -3.56 -20.17 9.11
CA GLU A 31 -4.68 -20.92 8.53
C GLU A 31 -5.38 -20.17 7.39
N LEU A 32 -5.59 -18.86 7.54
CA LEU A 32 -6.18 -18.04 6.47
C LEU A 32 -5.27 -17.95 5.25
N LYS A 33 -3.95 -17.77 5.45
CA LYS A 33 -3.00 -17.71 4.32
C LYS A 33 -2.93 -19.05 3.60
N LYS A 34 -2.91 -20.18 4.30
CA LYS A 34 -2.95 -21.52 3.68
C LYS A 34 -4.18 -21.65 2.79
N TYR A 35 -5.35 -21.30 3.32
CA TYR A 35 -6.59 -21.34 2.55
C TYR A 35 -6.51 -20.49 1.27
N LEU A 36 -6.04 -19.24 1.38
CA LEU A 36 -5.93 -18.34 0.23
C LEU A 36 -4.91 -18.84 -0.81
N VAL A 37 -3.75 -19.34 -0.34
CA VAL A 37 -2.70 -19.89 -1.20
C VAL A 37 -3.19 -21.15 -1.92
N GLU A 38 -3.74 -22.12 -1.20
CA GLU A 38 -4.26 -23.35 -1.79
C GLU A 38 -5.39 -23.08 -2.78
N TYR A 39 -6.33 -22.21 -2.42
CA TYR A 39 -7.45 -21.84 -3.26
C TYR A 39 -6.99 -21.17 -4.56
N THR A 40 -6.14 -20.16 -4.43
CA THR A 40 -5.59 -19.40 -5.57
C THR A 40 -4.72 -20.29 -6.45
N GLY A 41 -3.83 -21.08 -5.85
CA GLY A 41 -2.94 -21.98 -6.58
C GLY A 41 -3.69 -23.06 -7.35
N THR A 42 -4.74 -23.65 -6.75
CA THR A 42 -5.61 -24.61 -7.43
C THR A 42 -6.36 -23.96 -8.60
N ARG A 43 -6.88 -22.74 -8.42
CA ARG A 43 -7.61 -22.02 -9.47
C ARG A 43 -6.73 -21.65 -10.66
N LEU A 44 -5.47 -21.30 -10.40
CA LEU A 44 -4.51 -20.83 -11.42
C LEU A 44 -3.58 -21.93 -11.94
N ASP A 45 -3.70 -23.16 -11.43
CA ASP A 45 -2.80 -24.28 -11.70
C ASP A 45 -1.31 -23.89 -11.48
N ASN A 46 -1.03 -23.31 -10.31
CA ASN A 46 0.29 -22.81 -9.96
C ASN A 46 0.63 -23.12 -8.49
N GLU A 47 1.82 -23.66 -8.25
CA GLU A 47 2.33 -23.98 -6.92
C GLU A 47 2.87 -22.74 -6.19
N GLU A 48 3.42 -21.77 -6.93
CA GLU A 48 4.00 -20.55 -6.37
C GLU A 48 3.01 -19.39 -6.48
N VAL A 49 2.34 -19.09 -5.37
CA VAL A 49 1.30 -18.05 -5.31
C VAL A 49 1.87 -16.75 -4.77
N THR A 50 1.71 -15.67 -5.53
CA THR A 50 2.12 -14.31 -5.14
C THR A 50 0.97 -13.50 -4.54
N VAL A 51 1.28 -12.40 -3.85
CA VAL A 51 0.27 -11.45 -3.35
C VAL A 51 -0.63 -10.95 -4.48
N ASN A 52 -0.07 -10.67 -5.67
CA ASN A 52 -0.85 -10.24 -6.82
C ASN A 52 -1.91 -11.27 -7.23
N MET A 53 -1.53 -12.54 -7.30
CA MET A 53 -2.45 -13.63 -7.68
C MET A 53 -3.62 -13.76 -6.71
N ILE A 54 -3.35 -13.62 -5.40
CA ILE A 54 -4.40 -13.63 -4.37
C ILE A 54 -5.30 -12.41 -4.53
N ALA A 55 -4.72 -11.22 -4.73
CA ALA A 55 -5.48 -9.98 -4.91
C ALA A 55 -6.41 -10.06 -6.14
N GLU A 56 -5.92 -10.54 -7.27
CA GLU A 56 -6.72 -10.75 -8.48
C GLU A 56 -7.83 -11.78 -8.29
N THR A 57 -7.54 -12.89 -7.60
CA THR A 57 -8.53 -13.92 -7.29
C THR A 57 -9.63 -13.38 -6.39
N MET A 58 -9.27 -12.66 -5.34
CA MET A 58 -10.22 -12.02 -4.43
C MET A 58 -11.04 -10.92 -5.13
N ALA A 59 -10.43 -10.15 -6.03
CA ALA A 59 -11.16 -9.14 -6.81
C ALA A 59 -12.18 -9.78 -7.76
N ALA A 60 -11.85 -10.93 -8.35
CA ALA A 60 -12.75 -11.65 -9.25
C ALA A 60 -13.91 -12.34 -8.51
N GLU A 61 -13.68 -12.83 -7.29
CA GLU A 61 -14.65 -13.70 -6.59
C GLU A 61 -15.31 -13.06 -5.37
N PHE A 62 -14.70 -12.05 -4.78
CA PHE A 62 -15.25 -11.29 -3.66
C PHE A 62 -15.14 -9.77 -3.89
N PRO A 63 -15.69 -9.26 -5.01
CA PRO A 63 -15.52 -7.88 -5.42
C PRO A 63 -16.07 -6.87 -4.41
N GLU A 64 -17.15 -7.19 -3.70
CA GLU A 64 -17.76 -6.28 -2.72
C GLU A 64 -16.81 -5.99 -1.54
N PHE A 65 -16.05 -7.01 -1.11
CA PHE A 65 -15.06 -6.85 -0.04
C PHE A 65 -13.86 -6.05 -0.54
N VAL A 66 -13.31 -6.40 -1.71
CA VAL A 66 -12.13 -5.73 -2.25
C VAL A 66 -12.43 -4.27 -2.58
N PHE A 67 -13.60 -3.98 -3.15
CA PHE A 67 -14.01 -2.60 -3.43
C PHE A 67 -14.20 -1.80 -2.15
N ALA A 68 -14.89 -2.32 -1.14
CA ALA A 68 -15.08 -1.62 0.12
C ALA A 68 -13.72 -1.32 0.81
N LEU A 69 -12.79 -2.28 0.80
CA LEU A 69 -11.44 -2.09 1.34
C LEU A 69 -10.66 -1.02 0.59
N ALA A 70 -10.71 -1.03 -0.74
CA ALA A 70 -10.02 -0.07 -1.59
C ALA A 70 -10.60 1.35 -1.46
N GLU A 71 -11.92 1.49 -1.45
CA GLU A 71 -12.61 2.78 -1.32
C GLU A 71 -12.31 3.43 0.02
N GLU A 72 -12.38 2.66 1.12
CA GLU A 72 -12.07 3.19 2.45
C GLU A 72 -10.60 3.60 2.56
N ASN A 73 -9.67 2.79 2.02
CA ASN A 73 -8.25 3.14 2.00
C ASN A 73 -7.98 4.41 1.19
N PHE A 74 -8.66 4.57 0.04
CA PHE A 74 -8.55 5.78 -0.78
C PHE A 74 -9.07 7.01 -0.02
N LEU A 75 -10.30 6.98 0.48
CA LEU A 75 -10.90 8.11 1.19
C LEU A 75 -10.10 8.51 2.43
N ARG A 76 -9.67 7.55 3.25
CA ARG A 76 -8.82 7.84 4.42
C ARG A 76 -7.49 8.45 4.02
N GLY A 77 -6.84 7.94 2.97
CA GLY A 77 -5.58 8.48 2.46
C GLY A 77 -5.69 9.96 2.08
N TYR A 78 -6.76 10.33 1.36
CA TYR A 78 -7.03 11.73 1.03
C TYR A 78 -7.32 12.57 2.27
N GLN A 79 -8.14 12.07 3.19
CA GLN A 79 -8.42 12.79 4.43
C GLN A 79 -7.14 13.08 5.22
N THR A 80 -6.27 12.09 5.40
CA THR A 80 -4.98 12.28 6.08
C THR A 80 -4.10 13.28 5.34
N GLY A 81 -3.98 13.18 4.01
CA GLY A 81 -3.18 14.13 3.23
C GLY A 81 -3.68 15.57 3.31
N LEU A 82 -5.00 15.77 3.30
CA LEU A 82 -5.61 17.08 3.49
C LEU A 82 -5.42 17.60 4.91
N ASP A 83 -5.65 16.76 5.93
CA ASP A 83 -5.48 17.13 7.33
C ASP A 83 -4.03 17.56 7.61
N ASP A 84 -3.04 16.86 7.05
CA ASP A 84 -1.63 17.22 7.19
C ASP A 84 -1.34 18.56 6.50
N ALA A 85 -1.82 18.77 5.28
CA ALA A 85 -1.66 20.04 4.58
C ALA A 85 -2.29 21.21 5.36
N PHE A 86 -3.54 21.07 5.83
CA PHE A 86 -4.23 22.12 6.57
C PHE A 86 -3.62 22.41 7.94
N LYS A 87 -3.13 21.38 8.65
CA LYS A 87 -2.39 21.58 9.90
C LYS A 87 -1.08 22.32 9.66
N THR A 88 -0.38 22.06 8.56
CA THR A 88 0.82 22.81 8.19
C THR A 88 0.50 24.29 7.97
N PHE A 89 -0.55 24.62 7.21
CA PHE A 89 -0.96 26.01 6.98
C PHE A 89 -1.39 26.73 8.26
N ALA A 90 -2.15 26.05 9.15
CA ALA A 90 -2.57 26.64 10.41
C ALA A 90 -1.37 27.02 11.32
N ARG A 91 -0.31 26.20 11.30
CA ARG A 91 0.92 26.42 12.08
C ARG A 91 1.70 27.65 11.60
N GLU A 92 1.74 27.91 10.30
CA GLU A 92 2.41 29.09 9.72
C GLU A 92 1.71 30.40 10.11
N THR A 93 0.38 30.40 10.20
CA THR A 93 -0.39 31.58 10.63
C THR A 93 -0.22 31.92 12.11
N GLU A 94 -0.03 30.92 13.00
CA GLU A 94 0.19 31.16 14.43
C GLU A 94 1.61 31.71 14.71
N GLU A 95 2.65 31.14 14.07
CA GLU A 95 4.03 31.61 14.24
C GLU A 95 4.22 33.07 13.77
N THR A 96 3.50 33.51 12.73
CA THR A 96 3.59 34.90 12.23
C THR A 96 2.90 35.93 13.14
N SER A 97 1.96 35.50 13.99
CA SER A 97 1.16 36.38 14.84
C SER A 97 1.70 36.56 16.27
N THR A 98 2.76 35.83 16.63
CA THR A 98 3.33 35.83 17.99
C THR A 98 4.66 36.59 18.10
N GLU A 99 5.12 37.22 17.01
CA GLU A 99 6.37 38.00 16.95
C GLU A 99 6.16 39.54 16.95
N GLU A 100 5.00 40.05 17.40
CA GLU A 100 4.77 41.50 17.65
C GLU A 100 4.62 41.85 19.14
#